data_AF-A0A7X1AVN5-F1
#
_entry.id   AF-A0A7X1AVN5-F1
#
_cell.length_a   1.000
_cell.length_b   1.000
_cell.length_c   1.000
_cell.angle_alpha   90.00
_cell.angle_beta   90.00
_cell.angle_gamma   90.00
#
_symmetry.space_group_name_H-M   'P 1'
#
loop_
_entity.id
_entity.type
_entity.pdbx_description
1 polymer ?
#
loop_
_entity_poly.entity_id
_entity_poly.type
_entity_poly.pdbx_seq_one_letter_code
_entity_poly.pdbx_strand_id
1 'polypeptide(L)'
;MSHPSQFTLLRTRRFLPFFITQLLGAFNDNIFKQSLILAILYKLTIDGDRSIWVNLCALLFILPFFLFSALAGQFGEKFNKDALIRAIKIGEIVIMAVGATGFMFNHLELMLLALFAMGTHSALFGPVKYSIMPQALHEDELVGGNGLVEMGTFLAILAGTIGAGIMMSSTHYAPVVAVAIVGVAVLGYLASRSIPRAAASTPELRLNWNIFSESWATLRLGLGQTPAVSRSIVGNSWFWFVGAIYLTQIPAYAKEWLYGDETVVTLILTVFSVGIALGSMLCEKLSGRKVEIGLVPFGSFGLTVFGLLLWWHSGGFPQNVQANDWLAVLSYGQAWWVLFDILGLGVFGGFYIVPLYALIQSRTAENERARVIAANNILNALFMVVSAIVSILLLSVAKLSIPELFLVVSLLNIAVNTYIFRIVPEFTMRFMIWLLSHSMYRVEHRNLEVIPDEGAALLVCNHVSFVDALLIGGAVRRPIRFVMYYKIYRLPVLNFIFRTAGAIPIAGRHEDIQIYEKAFTRIAQYLKEGELVCIFPEGKLTANGEMNEFRGGVTRILEETPVPVIPLALQGLWGSFFSRDPNKGFFHRIWSRVVLVAGAPVEGPTPARLQEVVGELRGSVR
;
A
#
# COMPACT_ATOMS: atom_id res chain seq x y z
N MET A 1 12.42 14.65 -20.18
CA MET A 1 11.39 13.99 -21.00
C MET A 1 10.15 13.79 -20.13
N SER A 2 8.95 14.14 -20.60
CA SER A 2 7.70 13.96 -19.84
C SER A 2 7.35 12.47 -19.77
N HIS A 3 7.42 11.89 -18.58
CA HIS A 3 7.18 10.46 -18.38
C HIS A 3 5.67 10.12 -18.51
N PRO A 4 5.30 9.03 -19.21
CA PRO A 4 3.89 8.70 -19.53
C PRO A 4 3.11 8.30 -18.27
N SER A 5 1.94 8.92 -17.99
CA SER A 5 1.09 8.67 -16.81
C SER A 5 0.66 7.20 -16.63
N GLN A 6 0.35 6.71 -15.40
CA GLN A 6 -0.26 5.38 -15.19
C GLN A 6 -1.47 5.10 -16.09
N PHE A 7 -2.23 6.13 -16.48
CA PHE A 7 -3.36 5.96 -17.39
C PHE A 7 -2.96 5.40 -18.76
N THR A 8 -1.67 5.40 -19.10
CA THR A 8 -1.13 4.70 -20.26
C THR A 8 -1.37 3.19 -20.17
N LEU A 9 -1.38 2.60 -18.97
CA LEU A 9 -1.72 1.18 -18.75
C LEU A 9 -3.13 0.85 -19.25
N LEU A 10 -4.08 1.77 -19.11
CA LEU A 10 -5.45 1.61 -19.64
C LEU A 10 -5.50 1.61 -21.17
N ARG A 11 -4.42 1.95 -21.87
CA ARG A 11 -4.32 1.83 -23.34
C ARG A 11 -3.62 0.56 -23.78
N THR A 12 -3.05 -0.20 -22.84
CA THR A 12 -2.31 -1.41 -23.16
C THR A 12 -3.21 -2.64 -23.19
N ARG A 13 -2.97 -3.53 -24.15
CA ARG A 13 -3.65 -4.83 -24.24
C ARG A 13 -3.30 -5.78 -23.08
N ARG A 14 -2.18 -5.54 -22.39
CA ARG A 14 -1.75 -6.36 -21.25
C ARG A 14 -2.49 -6.08 -19.95
N PHE A 15 -3.00 -4.87 -19.77
CA PHE A 15 -3.64 -4.44 -18.52
C PHE A 15 -5.12 -4.09 -18.67
N LEU A 16 -5.54 -3.40 -19.74
CA LEU A 16 -6.92 -2.92 -19.88
C LEU A 16 -7.98 -4.04 -19.76
N PRO A 17 -7.85 -5.20 -20.42
CA PRO A 17 -8.85 -6.27 -20.30
C PRO A 17 -9.01 -6.78 -18.86
N PHE A 18 -7.90 -6.91 -18.15
CA PHE A 18 -7.89 -7.29 -16.74
C PHE A 18 -8.55 -6.21 -15.87
N PHE A 19 -8.19 -4.94 -16.07
CA PHE A 19 -8.77 -3.81 -15.36
C PHE A 19 -10.29 -3.73 -15.55
N ILE A 20 -10.80 -3.88 -16.78
CA ILE A 20 -12.25 -3.87 -17.06
C ILE A 20 -12.92 -5.09 -16.40
N THR A 21 -12.31 -6.27 -16.49
CA THR A 21 -12.87 -7.51 -15.93
C THR A 21 -13.09 -7.37 -14.41
N GLN A 22 -12.09 -6.86 -13.69
CA GLN A 22 -12.19 -6.66 -12.24
C GLN A 22 -13.12 -5.50 -11.87
N LEU A 23 -13.12 -4.41 -12.66
CA LEU A 23 -14.01 -3.26 -12.46
C LEU A 23 -15.47 -3.68 -12.56
N LEU A 24 -15.82 -4.42 -13.62
CA LEU A 24 -17.17 -4.92 -13.84
C LEU A 24 -17.57 -5.95 -12.77
N GLY A 25 -16.64 -6.80 -12.32
CA GLY A 25 -16.88 -7.70 -11.19
C GLY A 25 -17.25 -6.93 -9.92
N ALA A 26 -16.40 -5.99 -9.49
CA ALA A 26 -16.68 -5.17 -8.30
C ALA A 26 -17.98 -4.35 -8.43
N PHE A 27 -18.30 -3.85 -9.62
CA PHE A 27 -19.54 -3.12 -9.89
C PHE A 27 -20.77 -4.02 -9.77
N ASN A 28 -20.73 -5.18 -10.44
CA ASN A 28 -21.80 -6.17 -10.40
C ASN A 28 -22.07 -6.64 -8.98
N ASP A 29 -20.99 -6.88 -8.25
CA ASP A 29 -21.04 -7.34 -6.88
C ASP A 29 -21.87 -6.40 -6.00
N ASN A 30 -21.63 -5.09 -6.16
CA ASN A 30 -22.34 -4.09 -5.39
C ASN A 30 -23.75 -3.83 -5.90
N ILE A 31 -24.02 -3.93 -7.21
CA ILE A 31 -25.40 -3.91 -7.71
C ILE A 31 -26.21 -5.01 -7.03
N PHE A 32 -25.75 -6.26 -7.10
CA PHE A 32 -26.51 -7.40 -6.61
C PHE A 32 -26.71 -7.31 -5.09
N LYS A 33 -25.62 -7.15 -4.33
CA LYS A 33 -25.66 -7.08 -2.87
C LYS A 33 -26.57 -5.95 -2.37
N GLN A 34 -26.43 -4.75 -2.93
CA GLN A 34 -27.19 -3.60 -2.47
C GLN A 34 -28.66 -3.69 -2.90
N SER A 35 -28.95 -4.21 -4.10
CA SER A 35 -30.34 -4.44 -4.52
C SER A 35 -31.03 -5.48 -3.63
N LEU A 36 -30.32 -6.53 -3.21
CA LEU A 36 -30.85 -7.54 -2.29
C LEU A 36 -31.14 -6.94 -0.91
N ILE A 37 -30.21 -6.16 -0.35
CA ILE A 37 -30.42 -5.46 0.93
C ILE A 37 -31.64 -4.52 0.83
N LEU A 38 -31.74 -3.73 -0.24
CA LEU A 38 -32.89 -2.84 -0.45
C LEU A 38 -34.20 -3.61 -0.67
N ALA A 39 -34.15 -4.78 -1.32
CA ALA A 39 -35.32 -5.63 -1.50
C ALA A 39 -35.82 -6.16 -0.16
N ILE A 40 -34.92 -6.68 0.69
CA ILE A 40 -35.22 -7.10 2.07
C ILE A 40 -35.82 -5.94 2.88
N LEU A 41 -35.22 -4.75 2.77
CA LEU A 41 -35.62 -3.59 3.56
C LEU A 41 -36.93 -2.95 3.12
N TYR A 42 -37.30 -3.01 1.83
CA TYR A 42 -38.40 -2.18 1.32
C TYR A 42 -39.38 -2.86 0.36
N LYS A 43 -39.02 -3.99 -0.27
CA LYS A 43 -39.85 -4.58 -1.35
C LYS A 43 -40.40 -5.95 -1.02
N LEU A 44 -39.65 -6.78 -0.30
CA LEU A 44 -40.02 -8.13 0.06
C LEU A 44 -40.88 -8.13 1.34
N THR A 45 -41.89 -8.98 1.36
CA THR A 45 -42.67 -9.26 2.56
C THR A 45 -41.93 -10.30 3.38
N ILE A 46 -41.29 -9.86 4.45
CA ILE A 46 -40.50 -10.70 5.36
C ILE A 46 -41.07 -10.53 6.77
N ASP A 47 -41.36 -11.65 7.42
CA ASP A 47 -41.77 -11.68 8.81
C ASP A 47 -40.57 -11.52 9.75
N GLY A 48 -40.74 -10.71 10.81
CA GLY A 48 -39.72 -10.47 11.83
C GLY A 48 -38.80 -9.27 11.56
N ASP A 49 -37.69 -9.20 12.31
CA ASP A 49 -36.75 -8.08 12.22
C ASP A 49 -35.87 -8.18 10.95
N ARG A 50 -36.05 -7.21 10.04
CA ARG A 50 -35.30 -7.11 8.79
C ARG A 50 -33.79 -6.93 9.03
N SER A 51 -33.38 -6.40 10.18
CA SER A 51 -31.98 -6.20 10.53
C SER A 51 -31.19 -7.52 10.54
N ILE A 52 -31.83 -8.62 10.95
CA ILE A 52 -31.23 -9.95 11.00
C ILE A 52 -30.83 -10.41 9.59
N TRP A 53 -31.72 -10.21 8.61
CA TRP A 53 -31.49 -10.60 7.22
C TRP A 53 -30.41 -9.75 6.55
N VAL A 54 -30.36 -8.45 6.83
CA VAL A 54 -29.30 -7.56 6.35
C VAL A 54 -27.94 -7.96 6.93
N ASN A 55 -27.88 -8.28 8.22
CA ASN A 55 -26.66 -8.77 8.87
C ASN A 55 -26.22 -10.13 8.31
N LEU A 56 -27.18 -11.02 8.01
CA LEU A 56 -26.91 -12.28 7.34
C LEU A 56 -26.31 -12.07 5.95
N CYS A 57 -26.76 -11.05 5.19
CA CYS A 57 -26.15 -10.73 3.90
C CYS A 57 -24.66 -10.37 4.04
N ALA A 58 -24.30 -9.55 5.04
CA ALA A 58 -22.90 -9.21 5.30
C ALA A 58 -22.07 -10.46 5.65
N LEU A 59 -22.60 -11.34 6.49
CA LEU A 59 -21.94 -12.59 6.88
C LEU A 59 -21.77 -13.53 5.68
N LEU A 60 -22.83 -13.80 4.93
CA LEU A 60 -22.80 -14.72 3.77
C LEU A 60 -21.86 -14.24 2.67
N PHE A 61 -21.67 -12.94 2.53
CA PHE A 61 -20.72 -12.39 1.57
C PHE A 61 -19.25 -12.54 2.01
N ILE A 62 -18.95 -12.39 3.31
CA ILE A 62 -17.58 -12.42 3.84
C ILE A 62 -17.12 -13.85 4.17
N LEU A 63 -18.02 -14.71 4.67
CA LEU A 63 -17.73 -16.07 5.10
C LEU A 63 -16.92 -16.90 4.07
N PRO A 64 -17.23 -16.86 2.75
CA PRO A 64 -16.46 -17.56 1.74
C PRO A 64 -14.97 -17.24 1.71
N PHE A 65 -14.55 -16.04 2.13
CA PHE A 65 -13.12 -15.68 2.19
C PHE A 65 -12.35 -16.54 3.20
N PHE A 66 -12.97 -16.96 4.31
CA PHE A 66 -12.36 -17.89 5.27
C PHE A 66 -12.31 -19.33 4.75
N LEU A 67 -13.34 -19.73 4.00
CA LEU A 67 -13.53 -21.10 3.57
C LEU A 67 -12.72 -21.43 2.31
N PHE A 68 -12.61 -20.49 1.37
CA PHE A 68 -12.16 -20.80 0.02
C PHE A 68 -10.93 -20.02 -0.45
N SER A 69 -10.48 -18.97 0.25
CA SER A 69 -9.28 -18.24 -0.16
C SER A 69 -8.03 -19.13 -0.20
N ALA A 70 -7.87 -20.06 0.74
CA ALA A 70 -6.71 -20.96 0.77
C ALA A 70 -6.67 -21.89 -0.46
N LEU A 71 -7.83 -22.47 -0.82
CA LEU A 71 -7.99 -23.24 -2.06
C LEU A 71 -7.74 -22.37 -3.30
N ALA A 72 -8.24 -21.13 -3.30
CA ALA A 72 -8.01 -20.17 -4.38
C ALA A 72 -6.52 -19.87 -4.59
N GLY A 73 -5.74 -19.77 -3.51
CA GLY A 73 -4.29 -19.62 -3.55
C GLY A 73 -3.63 -20.78 -4.30
N GLN A 74 -3.99 -22.02 -3.97
CA GLN A 74 -3.48 -23.20 -4.69
C GLN A 74 -3.90 -23.22 -6.16
N PHE A 75 -5.16 -22.84 -6.47
CA PHE A 75 -5.63 -22.78 -7.85
C PHE A 75 -4.86 -21.74 -8.68
N GLY A 76 -4.56 -20.57 -8.10
CA GLY A 76 -3.80 -19.50 -8.76
C GLY A 76 -2.35 -19.85 -9.09
N GLU A 77 -1.78 -20.85 -8.42
CA GLU A 77 -0.44 -21.39 -8.71
C GLU A 77 -0.50 -22.58 -9.68
N LYS A 78 -1.46 -23.49 -9.49
CA LYS A 78 -1.59 -24.72 -10.27
C LYS A 78 -2.08 -24.50 -11.70
N PHE A 79 -3.06 -23.62 -11.88
CA PHE A 79 -3.71 -23.41 -13.17
C PHE A 79 -3.25 -22.12 -13.84
N ASN A 80 -3.33 -22.08 -15.17
CA ASN A 80 -3.08 -20.86 -15.92
C ASN A 80 -4.05 -19.77 -15.45
N LYS A 81 -3.51 -18.62 -15.02
CA LYS A 81 -4.28 -17.58 -14.35
C LYS A 81 -5.33 -16.97 -15.29
N ASP A 82 -5.03 -16.83 -16.58
CA ASP A 82 -5.98 -16.29 -17.54
C ASP A 82 -7.15 -17.26 -17.82
N ALA A 83 -6.89 -18.56 -17.85
CA ALA A 83 -7.94 -19.58 -18.00
C ALA A 83 -8.80 -19.67 -16.74
N LEU A 84 -8.18 -19.60 -15.56
CA LEU A 84 -8.85 -19.60 -14.28
C LEU A 84 -9.76 -18.37 -14.11
N ILE A 85 -9.29 -17.18 -14.48
CA ILE A 85 -10.10 -15.95 -14.48
C ILE A 85 -11.34 -16.13 -15.37
N ARG A 86 -11.19 -16.66 -16.59
CA ARG A 86 -12.33 -16.90 -17.49
C ARG A 86 -13.32 -17.89 -16.90
N ALA A 87 -12.85 -18.98 -16.29
CA ALA A 87 -13.71 -19.98 -15.65
C ALA A 87 -14.48 -19.38 -14.48
N ILE A 88 -13.83 -18.58 -13.64
CA ILE A 88 -14.44 -17.83 -12.54
C ILE A 88 -15.53 -16.88 -13.07
N LYS A 89 -15.26 -16.13 -14.14
CA LYS A 89 -16.24 -15.22 -14.78
C LYS A 89 -17.41 -15.94 -15.45
N ILE A 90 -17.24 -17.16 -15.96
CA ILE A 90 -18.35 -18.01 -16.40
C ILE A 90 -19.22 -18.38 -15.19
N GLY A 91 -18.59 -18.76 -14.08
CA GLY A 91 -19.27 -19.00 -12.81
C GLY A 91 -20.10 -17.80 -12.36
N GLU A 92 -19.58 -16.58 -12.50
CA GLU A 92 -20.33 -15.34 -12.19
C GLU A 92 -21.63 -15.23 -12.98
N ILE A 93 -21.63 -15.54 -14.29
CA ILE A 93 -22.86 -15.49 -15.10
C ILE A 93 -23.91 -16.45 -14.54
N VAL A 94 -23.50 -17.66 -14.16
CA VAL A 94 -24.41 -18.66 -13.59
C VAL A 94 -24.95 -18.18 -12.24
N ILE A 95 -24.08 -17.67 -11.36
CA ILE A 95 -24.47 -17.15 -10.06
C ILE A 95 -25.45 -15.98 -10.22
N MET A 96 -25.18 -15.04 -11.13
CA MET A 96 -26.05 -13.91 -11.41
C MET A 96 -27.37 -14.33 -12.06
N ALA A 97 -27.39 -15.39 -12.86
CA ALA A 97 -28.64 -15.94 -13.40
C ALA A 97 -29.52 -16.55 -12.28
N VAL A 98 -28.90 -17.22 -11.29
CA VAL A 98 -29.62 -17.67 -10.08
C VAL A 98 -30.14 -16.48 -9.28
N GLY A 99 -29.31 -15.46 -9.06
CA GLY A 99 -29.73 -14.23 -8.39
C GLY A 99 -30.86 -13.50 -9.12
N ALA A 100 -30.80 -13.42 -10.44
CA ALA A 100 -31.83 -12.84 -11.31
C ALA A 100 -33.15 -13.62 -11.19
N THR A 101 -33.08 -14.95 -11.19
CA THR A 101 -34.24 -15.82 -10.94
C THR A 101 -34.84 -15.53 -9.56
N GLY A 102 -33.99 -15.37 -8.53
CA GLY A 102 -34.41 -14.94 -7.20
C GLY A 102 -35.22 -13.65 -7.20
N PHE A 103 -34.74 -12.60 -7.87
CA PHE A 103 -35.48 -11.33 -8.01
C PHE A 103 -36.78 -11.46 -8.79
N MET A 104 -36.77 -12.17 -9.93
CA MET A 104 -37.94 -12.30 -10.80
C MET A 104 -39.10 -13.03 -10.12
N PHE A 105 -38.80 -13.99 -9.24
CA PHE A 105 -39.79 -14.80 -8.53
C PHE A 105 -39.94 -14.44 -7.05
N ASN A 106 -39.27 -13.38 -6.57
CA ASN A 106 -39.24 -12.98 -5.16
C ASN A 106 -38.77 -14.08 -4.19
N HIS A 107 -37.86 -14.96 -4.62
CA HIS A 107 -37.28 -16.02 -3.78
C HIS A 107 -36.04 -15.53 -3.04
N LEU A 108 -36.22 -15.14 -1.78
CA LEU A 108 -35.14 -14.65 -0.91
C LEU A 108 -34.01 -15.67 -0.75
N GLU A 109 -34.34 -16.95 -0.62
CA GLU A 109 -33.37 -18.02 -0.42
C GLU A 109 -32.43 -18.16 -1.63
N LEU A 110 -32.96 -18.03 -2.85
CA LEU A 110 -32.14 -18.02 -4.06
C LEU A 110 -31.23 -16.80 -4.13
N MET A 111 -31.72 -15.64 -3.70
CA MET A 111 -30.90 -14.42 -3.64
C MET A 111 -29.77 -14.56 -2.59
N LEU A 112 -30.06 -15.13 -1.42
CA LEU A 112 -29.05 -15.39 -0.38
C LEU A 112 -28.03 -16.47 -0.82
N LEU A 113 -28.49 -17.52 -1.49
CA LEU A 113 -27.62 -18.54 -2.08
C LEU A 113 -26.69 -17.92 -3.13
N ALA A 114 -27.23 -17.09 -4.02
CA ALA A 114 -26.44 -16.36 -5.01
C ALA A 114 -25.44 -15.41 -4.33
N LEU A 115 -25.81 -14.75 -3.23
CA LEU A 115 -24.90 -13.88 -2.47
C LEU A 115 -23.72 -14.65 -1.87
N PHE A 116 -23.96 -15.83 -1.29
CA PHE A 116 -22.90 -16.69 -0.79
C PHE A 116 -22.00 -17.23 -1.91
N ALA A 117 -22.59 -17.68 -3.02
CA ALA A 117 -21.86 -18.16 -4.18
C ALA A 117 -21.02 -17.05 -4.83
N MET A 118 -21.54 -15.82 -4.84
CA MET A 118 -20.85 -14.62 -5.29
C MET A 118 -19.68 -14.25 -4.35
N GLY A 119 -19.85 -14.33 -3.03
CA GLY A 119 -18.73 -14.21 -2.09
C GLY A 119 -17.65 -15.28 -2.34
N THR A 120 -18.07 -16.51 -2.68
CA THR A 120 -17.16 -17.60 -3.08
C THR A 120 -16.41 -17.28 -4.36
N HIS A 121 -17.10 -16.75 -5.37
CA HIS A 121 -16.50 -16.24 -6.59
C HIS A 121 -15.42 -15.19 -6.29
N SER A 122 -15.71 -14.20 -5.45
CA SER A 122 -14.76 -13.13 -5.12
C SER A 122 -13.58 -13.62 -4.28
N ALA A 123 -13.79 -14.59 -3.39
CA ALA A 123 -12.72 -15.29 -2.66
C ALA A 123 -11.78 -16.08 -3.60
N LEU A 124 -12.34 -16.72 -4.63
CA LEU A 124 -11.57 -17.42 -5.67
C LEU A 124 -10.80 -16.45 -6.58
N PHE A 125 -11.41 -15.32 -6.93
CA PHE A 125 -10.81 -14.34 -7.83
C PHE A 125 -9.66 -13.55 -7.19
N GLY A 126 -9.75 -13.23 -5.90
CA GLY A 126 -8.81 -12.36 -5.20
C GLY A 126 -7.32 -12.74 -5.35
N PRO A 127 -6.91 -13.96 -5.00
CA PRO A 127 -5.51 -14.41 -5.15
C PRO A 127 -5.00 -14.36 -6.58
N VAL A 128 -5.86 -14.68 -7.55
CA VAL A 128 -5.53 -14.67 -8.97
C VAL A 128 -5.38 -13.24 -9.48
N LYS A 129 -6.29 -12.34 -9.05
CA LYS A 129 -6.31 -10.91 -9.40
C LYS A 129 -4.99 -10.24 -9.08
N TYR A 130 -4.45 -10.43 -7.88
CA TYR A 130 -3.23 -9.73 -7.47
C TYR A 130 -1.95 -10.49 -7.87
N SER A 131 -2.01 -11.80 -8.11
CA SER A 131 -0.82 -12.58 -8.52
C SER A 131 -0.51 -12.50 -10.02
N ILE A 132 -1.49 -12.18 -10.88
CA ILE A 132 -1.28 -11.98 -12.32
C ILE A 132 -0.61 -10.64 -12.65
N MET A 133 -0.78 -9.61 -11.80
CA MET A 133 -0.27 -8.27 -12.13
C MET A 133 1.25 -8.22 -12.28
N PRO A 134 2.08 -8.85 -11.42
CA PRO A 134 3.53 -8.86 -11.63
C PRO A 134 3.99 -9.73 -12.79
N GLN A 135 3.12 -10.59 -13.36
CA GLN A 135 3.40 -11.27 -14.62
C GLN A 135 3.08 -10.37 -15.82
N ALA A 136 2.11 -9.46 -15.68
CA ALA A 136 1.62 -8.61 -16.77
C ALA A 136 2.28 -7.22 -16.83
N LEU A 137 2.82 -6.73 -15.71
CA LEU A 137 3.36 -5.38 -15.54
C LEU A 137 4.85 -5.40 -15.24
N HIS A 138 5.56 -4.36 -15.65
CA HIS A 138 6.93 -4.12 -15.19
C HIS A 138 6.94 -3.67 -13.72
N GLU A 139 8.07 -3.81 -13.04
CA GLU A 139 8.18 -3.44 -11.62
C GLU A 139 7.86 -1.96 -11.35
N ASP A 140 8.23 -1.07 -12.28
CA ASP A 140 7.95 0.36 -12.20
C ASP A 140 6.48 0.72 -12.50
N GLU A 141 5.73 -0.22 -13.09
CA GLU A 141 4.31 -0.08 -13.36
C GLU A 141 3.44 -0.66 -12.23
N LEU A 142 4.00 -1.46 -11.32
CA LEU A 142 3.23 -2.17 -10.29
C LEU A 142 2.45 -1.24 -9.35
N VAL A 143 3.06 -0.13 -8.92
CA VAL A 143 2.37 0.82 -8.04
C VAL A 143 1.23 1.51 -8.77
N GLY A 144 1.43 1.92 -10.03
CA GLY A 144 0.38 2.52 -10.85
C GLY A 144 -0.74 1.53 -11.20
N GLY A 145 -0.39 0.28 -11.49
CA GLY A 145 -1.34 -0.80 -11.71
C GLY A 145 -2.21 -1.08 -10.49
N ASN A 146 -1.60 -1.20 -9.30
CA ASN A 146 -2.32 -1.32 -8.03
C ASN A 146 -3.19 -0.08 -7.78
N GLY A 147 -2.65 1.12 -7.98
CA GLY A 147 -3.40 2.38 -7.82
C GLY A 147 -4.64 2.46 -8.71
N LEU A 148 -4.53 2.04 -9.98
CA LEU A 148 -5.68 1.95 -10.89
C LEU A 148 -6.69 0.89 -10.43
N VAL A 149 -6.25 -0.31 -10.05
CA VAL A 149 -7.14 -1.38 -9.58
C VAL A 149 -7.91 -0.94 -8.33
N GLU A 150 -7.24 -0.34 -7.35
CA GLU A 150 -7.88 0.15 -6.12
C GLU A 150 -8.85 1.29 -6.43
N MET A 151 -8.43 2.31 -7.18
CA MET A 151 -9.31 3.39 -7.65
C MET A 151 -10.55 2.84 -8.36
N GLY A 152 -10.36 1.93 -9.32
CA GLY A 152 -11.45 1.30 -10.05
C GLY A 152 -12.40 0.54 -9.13
N THR A 153 -11.87 -0.22 -8.18
CA THR A 153 -12.68 -1.00 -7.22
C THR A 153 -13.58 -0.09 -6.39
N PHE A 154 -13.05 0.99 -5.80
CA PHE A 154 -13.85 1.92 -4.99
C PHE A 154 -14.88 2.69 -5.80
N LEU A 155 -14.53 3.15 -7.01
CA LEU A 155 -15.50 3.80 -7.90
C LEU A 155 -16.59 2.83 -8.37
N ALA A 156 -16.25 1.55 -8.60
CA ALA A 156 -17.21 0.51 -8.96
C ALA A 156 -18.16 0.17 -7.80
N ILE A 157 -17.66 0.08 -6.55
CA ILE A 157 -18.47 -0.10 -5.35
C ILE A 157 -19.49 1.04 -5.23
N LEU A 158 -19.02 2.29 -5.37
CA LEU A 158 -19.86 3.47 -5.30
C LEU A 158 -20.93 3.48 -6.40
N ALA A 159 -20.49 3.33 -7.65
CA ALA A 159 -21.40 3.33 -8.81
C ALA A 159 -22.43 2.19 -8.71
N GLY A 160 -22.03 1.02 -8.23
CA GLY A 160 -22.94 -0.12 -8.05
C GLY A 160 -23.96 0.13 -6.95
N THR A 161 -23.55 0.78 -5.86
CA THR A 161 -24.44 1.16 -4.75
C THR A 161 -25.48 2.20 -5.18
N ILE A 162 -25.04 3.26 -5.86
CA ILE A 162 -25.94 4.29 -6.43
C ILE A 162 -26.86 3.67 -7.48
N GLY A 163 -26.30 2.85 -8.38
CA GLY A 163 -27.04 2.15 -9.42
C GLY A 163 -28.13 1.25 -8.87
N ALA A 164 -27.84 0.50 -7.80
CA ALA A 164 -28.84 -0.31 -7.09
C ALA A 164 -29.99 0.56 -6.54
N GLY A 165 -29.69 1.68 -5.87
CA GLY A 165 -30.71 2.59 -5.37
C GLY A 165 -31.65 3.10 -6.47
N ILE A 166 -31.07 3.54 -7.61
CA ILE A 166 -31.83 3.99 -8.78
C ILE A 166 -32.69 2.84 -9.34
N MET A 167 -32.13 1.65 -9.55
CA MET A 167 -32.90 0.52 -10.08
C MET A 167 -34.04 0.09 -9.15
N MET A 168 -33.81 0.12 -7.83
CA MET A 168 -34.79 -0.26 -6.81
C MET A 168 -35.92 0.76 -6.63
N SER A 169 -35.71 2.01 -7.05
CA SER A 169 -36.77 3.03 -7.11
C SER A 169 -37.83 2.75 -8.17
N SER A 170 -37.51 1.97 -9.20
CA SER A 170 -38.44 1.60 -10.28
C SER A 170 -39.60 0.74 -9.75
N THR A 171 -40.78 0.89 -10.36
CA THR A 171 -41.92 -0.01 -10.13
C THR A 171 -41.64 -1.43 -10.63
N HIS A 172 -40.79 -1.57 -11.66
CA HIS A 172 -40.36 -2.85 -12.24
C HIS A 172 -38.91 -3.18 -11.85
N TYR A 173 -38.56 -3.03 -10.57
CA TYR A 173 -37.18 -3.21 -10.10
C TYR A 173 -36.61 -4.61 -10.42
N ALA A 174 -37.40 -5.68 -10.23
CA ALA A 174 -36.95 -7.05 -10.39
C ALA A 174 -36.35 -7.35 -11.79
N PRO A 175 -37.06 -7.12 -12.91
CA PRO A 175 -36.49 -7.34 -14.24
C PRO A 175 -35.33 -6.40 -14.56
N VAL A 176 -35.35 -5.16 -14.07
CA VAL A 176 -34.26 -4.20 -14.28
C VAL A 176 -32.97 -4.69 -13.63
N VAL A 177 -33.03 -5.08 -12.35
CA VAL A 177 -31.88 -5.61 -11.60
C VAL A 177 -31.41 -6.93 -12.23
N ALA A 178 -32.34 -7.84 -12.57
CA ALA A 178 -32.03 -9.14 -13.18
C ALA A 178 -31.25 -8.99 -14.50
N VAL A 179 -31.70 -8.11 -15.39
CA VAL A 179 -31.02 -7.83 -16.67
C VAL A 179 -29.66 -7.17 -16.43
N ALA A 180 -29.58 -6.22 -15.49
CA ALA A 180 -28.34 -5.52 -15.18
C ALA A 180 -27.27 -6.49 -14.67
N ILE A 181 -27.56 -7.33 -13.67
CA ILE A 181 -26.54 -8.18 -13.04
C ILE A 181 -26.02 -9.27 -13.98
N VAL A 182 -26.89 -9.86 -14.81
CA VAL A 182 -26.49 -10.86 -15.81
C VAL A 182 -25.75 -10.18 -16.95
N GLY A 183 -26.23 -9.02 -17.43
CA GLY A 183 -25.59 -8.26 -18.49
C GLY A 183 -24.16 -7.82 -18.12
N VAL A 184 -23.96 -7.31 -16.91
CA VAL A 184 -22.63 -6.93 -16.41
C VAL A 184 -21.73 -8.15 -16.27
N ALA A 185 -22.22 -9.29 -15.77
CA ALA A 185 -21.44 -10.53 -15.70
C ALA A 185 -20.97 -10.99 -17.08
N VAL A 186 -21.86 -10.96 -18.09
CA VAL A 186 -21.54 -11.30 -19.48
C VAL A 186 -20.49 -10.35 -20.05
N LEU A 187 -20.63 -9.03 -19.87
CA LEU A 187 -19.63 -8.05 -20.30
C LEU A 187 -18.28 -8.28 -19.61
N GLY A 188 -18.29 -8.61 -18.32
CA GLY A 188 -17.09 -8.97 -17.57
C GLY A 188 -16.39 -10.21 -18.13
N TYR A 189 -17.14 -11.25 -18.49
CA TYR A 189 -16.61 -12.43 -19.15
C TYR A 189 -16.03 -12.11 -20.54
N LEU A 190 -16.74 -11.32 -21.36
CA LEU A 190 -16.27 -10.91 -22.68
C LEU A 190 -14.96 -10.10 -22.58
N ALA A 191 -14.85 -9.19 -21.60
CA ALA A 191 -13.59 -8.49 -21.31
C ALA A 191 -12.48 -9.46 -20.91
N SER A 192 -12.78 -10.46 -20.08
CA SER A 192 -11.80 -11.44 -19.59
C SER A 192 -11.15 -12.29 -20.68
N ARG A 193 -11.85 -12.49 -21.81
CA ARG A 193 -11.31 -13.25 -22.94
C ARG A 193 -10.09 -12.60 -23.61
N SER A 194 -9.97 -11.28 -23.48
CA SER A 194 -8.87 -10.50 -24.03
C SER A 194 -7.69 -10.40 -23.07
N ILE A 195 -7.77 -10.99 -21.86
CA ILE A 195 -6.64 -11.09 -20.94
C ILE A 195 -5.56 -11.95 -21.59
N PRO A 196 -4.30 -11.47 -21.64
CA PRO A 196 -3.19 -12.25 -22.18
C PRO A 196 -2.98 -13.57 -21.45
N ARG A 197 -2.30 -14.51 -22.09
CA ARG A 197 -1.94 -15.78 -21.46
C ARG A 197 -1.04 -15.54 -20.25
N ALA A 198 -1.35 -16.20 -19.15
CA ALA A 198 -0.62 -16.10 -17.89
C ALA A 198 -0.41 -17.52 -17.34
N ALA A 199 0.81 -18.02 -17.47
CA ALA A 199 1.14 -19.40 -17.14
C ALA A 199 0.96 -19.69 -15.63
N ALA A 200 0.61 -20.95 -15.34
CA ALA A 200 0.69 -21.51 -14.01
C ALA A 200 2.14 -21.40 -13.50
N SER A 201 2.30 -20.99 -12.24
CA SER A 201 3.62 -20.88 -11.62
C SER A 201 4.11 -22.21 -11.04
N THR A 202 3.19 -23.10 -10.67
CA THR A 202 3.49 -24.43 -10.11
C THR A 202 2.50 -25.48 -10.64
N PRO A 203 2.52 -25.87 -11.93
CA PRO A 203 1.56 -26.81 -12.53
C PRO A 203 1.47 -28.17 -11.82
N GLU A 204 2.58 -28.62 -11.24
CA GLU A 204 2.73 -29.89 -10.51
C GLU A 204 2.18 -29.85 -9.08
N LEU A 205 1.70 -28.70 -8.59
CA LEU A 205 1.18 -28.55 -7.23
C LEU A 205 0.06 -29.57 -6.96
N ARG A 206 0.20 -30.33 -5.88
CA ARG A 206 -0.84 -31.25 -5.40
C ARG A 206 -1.83 -30.46 -4.55
N LEU A 207 -3.10 -30.50 -4.94
CA LEU A 207 -4.16 -29.77 -4.26
C LEU A 207 -4.51 -30.47 -2.94
N ASN A 208 -4.48 -29.71 -1.86
CA ASN A 208 -5.05 -30.10 -0.58
C ASN A 208 -6.49 -29.57 -0.50
N TRP A 209 -7.45 -30.47 -0.49
CA TRP A 209 -8.89 -30.15 -0.45
C TRP A 209 -9.42 -29.87 0.96
N ASN A 210 -8.63 -30.17 2.01
CA ASN A 210 -9.04 -29.92 3.38
C ASN A 210 -8.86 -28.44 3.73
N ILE A 211 -9.97 -27.70 3.68
CA ILE A 211 -10.08 -26.26 3.92
C ILE A 211 -9.37 -25.83 5.20
N PHE A 212 -9.59 -26.50 6.33
CA PHE A 212 -9.02 -26.08 7.61
C PHE A 212 -7.50 -26.26 7.64
N SER A 213 -7.03 -27.43 7.21
CA SER A 213 -5.59 -27.70 7.16
C SER A 213 -4.87 -26.76 6.20
N GLU A 214 -5.50 -26.46 5.07
CA GLU A 214 -4.92 -25.61 4.03
C GLU A 214 -4.95 -24.13 4.42
N SER A 215 -6.04 -23.66 5.04
CA SER A 215 -6.10 -22.31 5.59
C SER A 215 -5.01 -22.09 6.62
N TRP A 216 -4.74 -23.07 7.49
CA TRP A 216 -3.63 -23.00 8.43
C TRP A 216 -2.26 -22.99 7.75
N ALA A 217 -2.04 -23.89 6.78
CA ALA A 217 -0.80 -23.94 6.01
C ALA A 217 -0.53 -22.64 5.24
N THR A 218 -1.57 -22.07 4.63
CA THR A 218 -1.54 -20.81 3.88
C THR A 218 -1.24 -19.62 4.80
N LEU A 219 -1.90 -19.52 5.95
CA LEU A 219 -1.61 -18.48 6.95
C LEU A 219 -0.18 -18.59 7.48
N ARG A 220 0.29 -19.80 7.77
CA ARG A 220 1.68 -20.05 8.20
C ARG A 220 2.68 -19.65 7.11
N LEU A 221 2.38 -19.92 5.84
CA LEU A 221 3.19 -19.49 4.71
C LEU A 221 3.27 -17.96 4.64
N GLY A 222 2.12 -17.27 4.65
CA GLY A 222 2.05 -15.81 4.57
C GLY A 222 2.74 -15.09 5.74
N LEU A 223 2.48 -15.53 6.97
CA LEU A 223 3.11 -14.96 8.17
C LEU A 223 4.58 -15.39 8.34
N GLY A 224 4.99 -16.48 7.68
CA GLY A 224 6.38 -16.96 7.62
C GLY A 224 7.25 -16.28 6.56
N GLN A 225 6.68 -15.44 5.70
CA GLN A 225 7.42 -14.64 4.72
C GLN A 225 8.40 -13.66 5.39
N THR A 226 9.25 -13.04 4.57
CA THR A 226 10.18 -12.00 5.03
C THR A 226 9.47 -10.93 5.87
N PRO A 227 10.18 -10.29 6.83
CA PRO A 227 9.52 -9.36 7.73
C PRO A 227 8.71 -8.26 7.07
N ALA A 228 9.19 -7.74 5.94
CA ALA A 228 8.49 -6.73 5.16
C ALA A 228 7.14 -7.25 4.61
N VAL A 229 7.10 -8.46 4.04
CA VAL A 229 5.88 -9.04 3.46
C VAL A 229 4.88 -9.43 4.54
N SER A 230 5.30 -10.22 5.54
CA SER A 230 4.40 -10.72 6.59
C SER A 230 3.75 -9.58 7.38
N ARG A 231 4.48 -8.50 7.65
CA ARG A 231 3.93 -7.35 8.39
C ARG A 231 3.14 -6.40 7.48
N SER A 232 3.39 -6.42 6.18
CA SER A 232 2.51 -5.74 5.22
C SER A 232 1.15 -6.43 5.13
N ILE A 233 1.10 -7.76 5.25
CA ILE A 233 -0.16 -8.52 5.34
C ILE A 233 -0.94 -8.10 6.59
N VAL A 234 -0.26 -8.00 7.75
CA VAL A 234 -0.88 -7.52 8.99
C VAL A 234 -1.33 -6.05 8.87
N GLY A 235 -0.51 -5.18 8.29
CA GLY A 235 -0.88 -3.78 8.03
C GLY A 235 -2.09 -3.67 7.13
N ASN A 236 -2.13 -4.44 6.05
CA ASN A 236 -3.28 -4.51 5.15
C ASN A 236 -4.55 -4.98 5.88
N SER A 237 -4.43 -6.00 6.74
CA SER A 237 -5.55 -6.48 7.56
C SER A 237 -6.02 -5.43 8.56
N TRP A 238 -5.10 -4.68 9.15
CA TRP A 238 -5.41 -3.55 10.02
C TRP A 238 -6.16 -2.43 9.28
N PHE A 239 -5.79 -2.12 8.04
CA PHE A 239 -6.55 -1.19 7.21
C PHE A 239 -8.00 -1.65 7.00
N TRP A 240 -8.22 -2.93 6.73
CA TRP A 240 -9.58 -3.49 6.62
C TRP A 240 -10.35 -3.48 7.94
N PHE A 241 -9.69 -3.69 9.08
CA PHE A 241 -10.30 -3.50 10.40
C PHE A 241 -10.83 -2.07 10.57
N VAL A 242 -9.98 -1.08 10.32
CA VAL A 242 -10.32 0.35 10.45
C VAL A 242 -11.40 0.74 9.46
N GLY A 243 -11.24 0.38 8.18
CA GLY A 243 -12.19 0.67 7.12
C GLY A 243 -13.56 0.02 7.34
N ALA A 244 -13.60 -1.22 7.83
CA ALA A 244 -14.86 -1.90 8.15
C ALA A 244 -15.63 -1.21 9.27
N ILE A 245 -14.95 -0.64 10.28
CA ILE A 245 -15.63 0.15 11.32
C ILE A 245 -16.24 1.40 10.70
N TYR A 246 -15.46 2.21 9.99
CA TYR A 246 -15.99 3.43 9.37
C TYR A 246 -17.17 3.12 8.43
N LEU A 247 -17.01 2.19 7.49
CA LEU A 247 -18.05 1.85 6.52
C LEU A 247 -19.34 1.32 7.17
N THR A 248 -19.22 0.52 8.23
CA THR A 248 -20.40 -0.04 8.92
C THR A 248 -21.13 1.03 9.72
N GLN A 249 -20.42 1.99 10.29
CA GLN A 249 -21.01 3.02 11.15
C GLN A 249 -21.51 4.25 10.39
N ILE A 250 -21.08 4.48 9.14
CA ILE A 250 -21.49 5.65 8.33
C ILE A 250 -23.02 5.85 8.28
N PRO A 251 -23.87 4.84 8.05
CA PRO A 251 -25.32 5.05 8.01
C PRO A 251 -25.90 5.56 9.33
N ALA A 252 -25.47 4.96 10.45
CA ALA A 252 -25.90 5.38 11.78
C ALA A 252 -25.33 6.76 12.13
N TYR A 253 -24.07 7.02 11.78
CA TYR A 253 -23.43 8.31 11.96
C TYR A 253 -24.16 9.45 11.21
N ALA A 254 -24.48 9.24 9.93
CA ALA A 254 -25.21 10.23 9.14
C ALA A 254 -26.57 10.55 9.76
N LYS A 255 -27.28 9.53 10.23
CA LYS A 255 -28.60 9.68 10.85
C LYS A 255 -28.53 10.36 12.23
N GLU A 256 -27.63 9.91 13.10
CA GLU A 256 -27.60 10.33 14.51
C GLU A 256 -26.81 11.62 14.75
N TRP A 257 -25.79 11.89 13.93
CA TRP A 257 -24.86 13.01 14.12
C TRP A 257 -24.98 14.11 13.08
N LEU A 258 -25.45 13.81 11.88
CA LEU A 258 -25.76 14.82 10.86
C LEU A 258 -27.27 15.05 10.67
N TYR A 259 -28.10 14.31 11.42
CA TYR A 259 -29.56 14.31 11.30
C TYR A 259 -29.98 14.13 9.83
N GLY A 260 -29.27 13.28 9.09
CA GLY A 260 -29.38 13.12 7.64
C GLY A 260 -30.25 11.94 7.22
N ASP A 261 -30.79 12.02 6.01
CA ASP A 261 -31.49 10.91 5.35
C ASP A 261 -30.52 9.99 4.55
N GLU A 262 -31.06 9.06 3.75
CA GLU A 262 -30.27 8.13 2.93
C GLU A 262 -29.40 8.82 1.87
N THR A 263 -29.77 10.04 1.45
CA THR A 263 -28.97 10.81 0.48
C THR A 263 -27.68 11.32 1.12
N VAL A 264 -27.68 11.61 2.42
CA VAL A 264 -26.49 12.02 3.19
C VAL A 264 -25.52 10.85 3.36
N VAL A 265 -26.03 9.64 3.59
CA VAL A 265 -25.22 8.40 3.63
C VAL A 265 -24.50 8.23 2.29
N THR A 266 -25.21 8.42 1.18
CA THR A 266 -24.66 8.33 -0.18
C THR A 266 -23.60 9.40 -0.45
N LEU A 267 -23.82 10.63 0.01
CA LEU A 267 -22.84 11.72 -0.07
C LEU A 267 -21.54 11.35 0.65
N ILE A 268 -21.63 10.86 1.89
CA ILE A 268 -20.47 10.46 2.69
C ILE A 268 -19.68 9.34 2.00
N LEU A 269 -20.37 8.29 1.55
CA LEU A 269 -19.73 7.16 0.84
C LEU A 269 -19.09 7.61 -0.47
N THR A 270 -19.70 8.58 -1.17
CA THR A 270 -19.14 9.19 -2.38
C THR A 270 -17.83 9.90 -2.06
N VAL A 271 -17.83 10.77 -1.06
CA VAL A 271 -16.65 11.54 -0.64
C VAL A 271 -15.52 10.62 -0.19
N PHE A 272 -15.83 9.59 0.60
CA PHE A 272 -14.86 8.58 1.01
C PHE A 272 -14.25 7.82 -0.18
N SER A 273 -15.08 7.35 -1.11
CA SER A 273 -14.63 6.59 -2.28
C SER A 273 -13.79 7.45 -3.25
N VAL A 274 -14.20 8.70 -3.46
CA VAL A 274 -13.41 9.69 -4.23
C VAL A 274 -12.08 9.96 -3.53
N GLY A 275 -12.07 10.05 -2.19
CA GLY A 275 -10.85 10.17 -1.40
C GLY A 275 -9.88 9.03 -1.69
N ILE A 276 -10.32 7.77 -1.60
CA ILE A 276 -9.46 6.61 -1.88
C ILE A 276 -8.95 6.60 -3.32
N ALA A 277 -9.80 6.94 -4.29
CA ALA A 277 -9.42 7.09 -5.68
C ALA A 277 -8.30 8.13 -5.86
N LEU A 278 -8.45 9.33 -5.28
CA LEU A 278 -7.45 10.39 -5.30
C LEU A 278 -6.15 9.96 -4.62
N GLY A 279 -6.22 9.38 -3.44
CA GLY A 279 -5.06 8.87 -2.70
C GLY A 279 -4.28 7.81 -3.49
N SER A 280 -5.00 6.86 -4.08
CA SER A 280 -4.41 5.78 -4.89
C SER A 280 -3.70 6.32 -6.13
N MET A 281 -4.26 7.34 -6.78
CA MET A 281 -3.63 8.01 -7.93
C MET A 281 -2.42 8.86 -7.53
N LEU A 282 -2.50 9.59 -6.41
CA LEU A 282 -1.39 10.39 -5.91
C LEU A 282 -0.22 9.51 -5.42
N CYS A 283 -0.52 8.30 -4.94
CA CYS A 283 0.49 7.33 -4.53
C CYS A 283 1.49 7.01 -5.66
N GLU A 284 1.02 6.78 -6.90
CA GLU A 284 1.93 6.54 -8.03
C GLU A 284 2.88 7.73 -8.24
N LYS A 285 2.32 8.95 -8.30
CA LYS A 285 3.09 10.17 -8.52
C LYS A 285 4.14 10.40 -7.43
N LEU A 286 3.76 10.20 -6.17
CA LEU A 286 4.63 10.43 -5.02
C LEU A 286 5.62 9.27 -4.79
N SER A 287 5.33 8.07 -5.25
CA SER A 287 6.24 6.92 -5.17
C SER A 287 7.40 6.99 -6.17
N GLY A 288 7.37 7.93 -7.12
CA GLY A 288 8.34 7.98 -8.21
C GLY A 288 8.30 6.75 -9.11
N ARG A 289 7.13 6.07 -9.19
CA ARG A 289 6.92 4.80 -9.91
C ARG A 289 7.84 3.67 -9.45
N LYS A 290 8.15 3.63 -8.16
CA LYS A 290 8.84 2.52 -7.52
C LYS A 290 7.97 2.05 -6.36
N VAL A 291 8.17 0.81 -5.92
CA VAL A 291 7.52 0.30 -4.71
C VAL A 291 8.12 1.02 -3.49
N GLU A 292 7.60 2.22 -3.21
CA GLU A 292 8.10 3.12 -2.18
C GLU A 292 7.27 2.97 -0.90
N ILE A 293 7.78 2.14 0.00
CA ILE A 293 7.10 1.78 1.25
C ILE A 293 7.06 2.93 2.26
N GLY A 294 7.85 3.99 2.03
CA GLY A 294 7.81 5.21 2.84
C GLY A 294 6.46 5.92 2.81
N LEU A 295 5.61 5.65 1.81
CA LEU A 295 4.25 6.19 1.77
C LEU A 295 3.30 5.53 2.78
N VAL A 296 3.62 4.34 3.29
CA VAL A 296 2.76 3.64 4.27
C VAL A 296 2.67 4.39 5.60
N PRO A 297 3.78 4.80 6.26
CA PRO A 297 3.70 5.67 7.44
C PRO A 297 2.99 7.00 7.18
N PHE A 298 3.13 7.57 5.99
CA PHE A 298 2.42 8.80 5.61
C PHE A 298 0.90 8.58 5.57
N GLY A 299 0.45 7.53 4.88
CA GLY A 299 -0.95 7.08 4.88
C GLY A 299 -1.47 6.81 6.29
N SER A 300 -0.70 6.09 7.09
CA SER A 300 -1.04 5.75 8.47
C SER A 300 -1.24 6.99 9.36
N PHE A 301 -0.35 7.97 9.24
CA PHE A 301 -0.42 9.20 10.02
C PHE A 301 -1.67 9.98 9.67
N GLY A 302 -1.97 10.15 8.38
CA GLY A 302 -3.18 10.84 7.96
C GLY A 302 -4.46 10.10 8.37
N LEU A 303 -4.50 8.76 8.30
CA LEU A 303 -5.65 7.99 8.83
C LEU A 303 -5.90 8.29 10.31
N THR A 304 -4.86 8.38 11.13
CA THR A 304 -5.00 8.80 12.54
C THR A 304 -5.48 10.23 12.66
N VAL A 305 -4.83 11.18 11.98
CA VAL A 305 -5.16 12.61 12.12
C VAL A 305 -6.61 12.87 11.70
N PHE A 306 -7.02 12.38 10.54
CA PHE A 306 -8.38 12.58 10.05
C PHE A 306 -9.42 11.78 10.84
N GLY A 307 -9.05 10.65 11.43
CA GLY A 307 -9.92 9.96 12.38
C GLY A 307 -10.15 10.72 13.69
N LEU A 308 -9.10 11.37 14.22
CA LEU A 308 -9.19 12.26 15.38
C LEU A 308 -9.96 13.55 15.07
N LEU A 309 -9.71 14.14 13.90
CA LEU A 309 -10.44 15.32 13.44
C LEU A 309 -11.91 15.00 13.21
N LEU A 310 -12.23 13.84 12.65
CA LEU A 310 -13.61 13.41 12.46
C LEU A 310 -14.33 13.32 13.82
N TRP A 311 -13.70 12.75 14.85
CA TRP A 311 -14.26 12.77 16.21
C TRP A 311 -14.51 14.20 16.70
N TRP A 312 -13.53 15.09 16.53
CA TRP A 312 -13.60 16.48 16.95
C TRP A 312 -14.71 17.27 16.23
N HIS A 313 -14.77 17.18 14.90
CA HIS A 313 -15.75 17.88 14.06
C HIS A 313 -17.13 17.22 14.03
N SER A 314 -17.28 16.01 14.59
CA SER A 314 -18.60 15.42 14.80
C SER A 314 -19.42 16.20 15.83
N GLY A 315 -18.74 16.88 16.77
CA GLY A 315 -19.39 17.72 17.77
C GLY A 315 -19.94 19.02 17.17
N GLY A 316 -21.18 19.38 17.53
CA GLY A 316 -21.73 20.70 17.22
C GLY A 316 -22.54 20.82 15.93
N PHE A 317 -22.87 19.71 15.26
CA PHE A 317 -23.84 19.76 14.16
C PHE A 317 -25.24 20.14 14.70
N PRO A 318 -25.95 21.13 14.12
CA PRO A 318 -27.25 21.56 14.62
C PRO A 318 -28.27 20.42 14.62
N GLN A 319 -28.91 20.20 15.77
CA GLN A 319 -29.99 19.21 15.86
C GLN A 319 -31.18 19.66 15.01
N ASN A 320 -31.75 18.73 14.26
CA ASN A 320 -32.94 18.97 13.46
C ASN A 320 -34.01 17.91 13.75
N VAL A 321 -35.28 18.35 13.78
CA VAL A 321 -36.43 17.46 14.03
C VAL A 321 -36.77 16.65 12.77
N GLN A 322 -36.57 17.25 11.59
CA GLN A 322 -36.69 16.57 10.32
C GLN A 322 -35.31 16.18 9.80
N ALA A 323 -35.24 15.04 9.11
CA ALA A 323 -34.01 14.60 8.48
C ALA A 323 -33.61 15.59 7.37
N ASN A 324 -32.36 16.02 7.39
CA ASN A 324 -31.74 16.82 6.35
C ASN A 324 -31.44 15.93 5.14
N ASP A 325 -31.80 16.37 3.94
CA ASP A 325 -31.24 15.82 2.72
C ASP A 325 -29.78 16.29 2.55
N TRP A 326 -29.07 15.71 1.58
CA TRP A 326 -27.67 16.05 1.30
C TRP A 326 -27.45 17.53 0.95
N LEU A 327 -28.41 18.22 0.35
CA LEU A 327 -28.31 19.66 0.04
C LEU A 327 -28.43 20.51 1.30
N ALA A 328 -29.38 20.17 2.17
CA ALA A 328 -29.56 20.80 3.47
C ALA A 328 -28.32 20.61 4.34
N VAL A 329 -27.73 19.40 4.38
CA VAL A 329 -26.48 19.16 5.10
C VAL A 329 -25.35 20.09 4.63
N LEU A 330 -25.20 20.29 3.32
CA LEU A 330 -24.16 21.17 2.75
C LEU A 330 -24.34 22.66 3.06
N SER A 331 -25.53 23.07 3.52
CA SER A 331 -25.77 24.45 3.98
C SER A 331 -25.11 24.74 5.33
N TYR A 332 -24.77 23.71 6.11
CA TYR A 332 -24.12 23.85 7.40
C TYR A 332 -22.59 23.87 7.22
N GLY A 333 -21.93 24.91 7.74
CA GLY A 333 -20.46 25.00 7.70
C GLY A 333 -19.75 23.81 8.36
N GLN A 334 -20.36 23.24 9.42
CA GLN A 334 -19.82 22.06 10.10
C GLN A 334 -19.76 20.81 9.21
N ALA A 335 -20.70 20.66 8.27
CA ALA A 335 -20.71 19.53 7.34
C ALA A 335 -19.44 19.46 6.51
N TRP A 336 -18.92 20.61 6.07
CA TRP A 336 -17.72 20.68 5.24
C TRP A 336 -16.47 20.18 5.96
N TRP A 337 -16.37 20.41 7.26
CA TRP A 337 -15.27 19.85 8.07
C TRP A 337 -15.36 18.33 8.17
N VAL A 338 -16.56 17.80 8.47
CA VAL A 338 -16.80 16.35 8.51
C VAL A 338 -16.50 15.70 7.15
N LEU A 339 -16.97 16.30 6.05
CA LEU A 339 -16.72 15.80 4.70
C LEU A 339 -15.23 15.90 4.32
N PHE A 340 -14.54 16.96 4.74
CA PHE A 340 -13.09 17.08 4.58
C PHE A 340 -12.34 15.99 5.33
N ASP A 341 -12.77 15.64 6.54
CA ASP A 341 -12.15 14.57 7.31
C ASP A 341 -12.36 13.20 6.68
N ILE A 342 -13.57 12.94 6.18
CA ILE A 342 -13.91 11.71 5.46
C ILE A 342 -13.12 11.61 4.15
N LEU A 343 -12.98 12.72 3.42
CA LEU A 343 -12.12 12.79 2.23
C LEU A 343 -10.66 12.47 2.60
N GLY A 344 -10.17 13.07 3.69
CA GLY A 344 -8.85 12.80 4.24
C GLY A 344 -8.63 11.33 4.59
N LEU A 345 -9.56 10.71 5.33
CA LEU A 345 -9.54 9.28 5.62
C LEU A 345 -9.42 8.44 4.33
N GLY A 346 -10.18 8.78 3.30
CA GLY A 346 -10.09 8.12 2.00
C GLY A 346 -8.72 8.31 1.33
N VAL A 347 -8.26 9.56 1.19
CA VAL A 347 -6.97 9.88 0.54
C VAL A 347 -5.81 9.17 1.21
N PHE A 348 -5.73 9.23 2.53
CA PHE A 348 -4.67 8.59 3.29
C PHE A 348 -4.82 7.07 3.36
N GLY A 349 -6.04 6.55 3.23
CA GLY A 349 -6.28 5.14 2.98
C GLY A 349 -5.67 4.65 1.67
N GLY A 350 -5.79 5.43 0.60
CA GLY A 350 -5.14 5.15 -0.69
C GLY A 350 -3.60 5.09 -0.58
N PHE A 351 -2.99 6.05 0.12
CA PHE A 351 -1.55 6.04 0.39
C PHE A 351 -1.08 4.88 1.26
N TYR A 352 -1.96 4.33 2.10
CA TYR A 352 -1.64 3.20 2.94
C TYR A 352 -1.72 1.88 2.16
N ILE A 353 -2.82 1.66 1.43
CA ILE A 353 -3.15 0.33 0.89
C ILE A 353 -2.39 -0.03 -0.40
N VAL A 354 -2.21 0.92 -1.30
CA VAL A 354 -1.56 0.71 -2.61
C VAL A 354 -0.11 0.20 -2.48
N PRO A 355 0.78 0.84 -1.69
CA PRO A 355 2.17 0.39 -1.57
C PRO A 355 2.30 -0.93 -0.80
N LEU A 356 1.39 -1.24 0.12
CA LEU A 356 1.38 -2.54 0.83
C LEU A 356 1.11 -3.69 -0.14
N TYR A 357 0.09 -3.57 -0.99
CA TYR A 357 -0.18 -4.59 -2.00
C TYR A 357 0.95 -4.71 -3.01
N ALA A 358 1.49 -3.58 -3.49
CA ALA A 358 2.62 -3.59 -4.41
C ALA A 358 3.83 -4.29 -3.80
N LEU A 359 4.10 -4.11 -2.50
CA LEU A 359 5.19 -4.79 -1.80
C LEU A 359 4.94 -6.29 -1.62
N ILE A 360 3.74 -6.69 -1.19
CA ILE A 360 3.39 -8.11 -1.05
C ILE A 360 3.58 -8.82 -2.39
N GLN A 361 3.19 -8.17 -3.49
CA GLN A 361 3.30 -8.74 -4.83
C GLN A 361 4.75 -8.81 -5.34
N SER A 362 5.53 -7.74 -5.19
CA SER A 362 6.88 -7.66 -5.74
C SER A 362 7.91 -8.48 -4.95
N ARG A 363 7.75 -8.57 -3.63
CA ARG A 363 8.71 -9.27 -2.75
C ARG A 363 8.36 -10.73 -2.46
N THR A 364 7.23 -11.22 -2.98
CA THR A 364 6.87 -12.64 -2.85
C THR A 364 7.26 -13.40 -4.13
N ALA A 365 7.91 -14.55 -3.93
CA ALA A 365 8.27 -15.46 -5.00
C ALA A 365 7.04 -15.89 -5.81
N GLU A 366 7.20 -16.02 -7.12
CA GLU A 366 6.09 -16.26 -8.04
C GLU A 366 5.33 -17.59 -7.77
N ASN A 367 6.04 -18.61 -7.31
CA ASN A 367 5.52 -19.93 -6.97
C ASN A 367 4.76 -20.00 -5.63
N GLU A 368 4.74 -18.90 -4.85
CA GLU A 368 4.01 -18.80 -3.59
C GLU A 368 3.06 -17.59 -3.53
N ARG A 369 3.16 -16.69 -4.51
CA ARG A 369 2.50 -15.38 -4.51
C ARG A 369 0.99 -15.47 -4.33
N ALA A 370 0.33 -16.41 -5.02
CA ALA A 370 -1.12 -16.54 -4.92
C ALA A 370 -1.53 -17.02 -3.52
N ARG A 371 -0.83 -18.00 -2.93
CA ARG A 371 -1.10 -18.43 -1.55
C ARG A 371 -0.79 -17.35 -0.52
N VAL A 372 0.25 -16.54 -0.70
CA VAL A 372 0.53 -15.41 0.21
C VAL A 372 -0.57 -14.34 0.13
N ILE A 373 -1.10 -14.05 -1.06
CA ILE A 373 -2.28 -13.16 -1.21
C ILE A 373 -3.54 -13.80 -0.60
N ALA A 374 -3.71 -15.12 -0.73
CA ALA A 374 -4.79 -15.83 -0.05
C ALA A 374 -4.70 -15.70 1.48
N ALA A 375 -3.49 -15.82 2.05
CA ALA A 375 -3.26 -15.59 3.48
C ALA A 375 -3.67 -14.17 3.88
N ASN A 376 -3.32 -13.18 3.05
CA ASN A 376 -3.75 -11.80 3.24
C ASN A 376 -5.28 -11.67 3.26
N ASN A 377 -5.98 -12.29 2.31
CA ASN A 377 -7.44 -12.24 2.26
C ASN A 377 -8.11 -12.88 3.47
N ILE A 378 -7.60 -14.03 3.94
CA ILE A 378 -8.10 -14.69 5.16
C ILE A 378 -7.92 -13.77 6.37
N LEU A 379 -6.74 -13.15 6.50
CA LEU A 379 -6.45 -12.26 7.63
C LEU A 379 -7.28 -10.96 7.57
N ASN A 380 -7.50 -10.39 6.38
CA ASN A 380 -8.40 -9.26 6.19
C ASN A 380 -9.82 -9.61 6.64
N ALA A 381 -10.34 -10.76 6.23
CA ALA A 381 -11.66 -11.23 6.62
C ALA A 381 -11.76 -11.40 8.14
N LEU A 382 -10.73 -11.98 8.78
CA LEU A 382 -10.65 -12.09 10.23
C LEU A 382 -10.74 -10.72 10.90
N PHE A 383 -9.97 -9.76 10.42
CA PHE A 383 -9.91 -8.42 10.99
C PHE A 383 -11.23 -7.66 10.82
N MET A 384 -11.96 -7.84 9.71
CA MET A 384 -13.31 -7.28 9.54
C MET A 384 -14.32 -7.89 10.53
N VAL A 385 -14.25 -9.19 10.82
CA VAL A 385 -15.11 -9.81 11.84
C VAL A 385 -14.76 -9.32 13.24
N VAL A 386 -13.47 -9.24 13.57
CA VAL A 386 -13.01 -8.70 14.84
C VAL A 386 -13.44 -7.24 15.00
N SER A 387 -13.42 -6.44 13.93
CA SER A 387 -13.87 -5.04 13.98
C SER A 387 -15.36 -4.89 14.26
N ALA A 388 -16.20 -5.78 13.71
CA ALA A 388 -17.63 -5.84 14.03
C ALA A 388 -17.84 -6.19 15.52
N ILE A 389 -17.13 -7.18 16.05
CA ILE A 389 -17.19 -7.57 17.47
C ILE A 389 -16.77 -6.39 18.35
N VAL A 390 -15.65 -5.73 18.04
CA VAL A 390 -15.17 -4.56 18.78
C VAL A 390 -16.19 -3.43 18.74
N SER A 391 -16.80 -3.16 17.59
CA SER A 391 -17.84 -2.13 17.45
C SER A 391 -19.05 -2.43 18.33
N ILE A 392 -19.51 -3.69 18.34
CA ILE A 392 -20.62 -4.13 19.20
C ILE A 392 -20.27 -3.93 20.68
N LEU A 393 -19.08 -4.37 21.11
CA LEU A 393 -18.64 -4.22 22.50
C LEU A 393 -18.57 -2.75 22.91
N LEU A 394 -17.99 -1.89 22.08
CA LEU A 394 -17.82 -0.48 22.42
C LEU A 394 -19.14 0.31 22.40
N LEU A 395 -20.00 0.08 21.39
CA LEU A 395 -21.26 0.83 21.24
C LEU A 395 -22.37 0.26 22.15
N SER A 396 -22.51 -1.06 22.22
CA SER A 396 -23.64 -1.70 22.93
C SER A 396 -23.34 -2.00 24.40
N VAL A 397 -22.11 -2.39 24.74
CA VAL A 397 -21.73 -2.75 26.12
C VAL A 397 -21.11 -1.56 26.85
N ALA A 398 -20.08 -0.94 26.28
CA ALA A 398 -19.43 0.23 26.89
C ALA A 398 -20.21 1.54 26.69
N LYS A 399 -21.28 1.53 25.87
CA LYS A 399 -22.17 2.67 25.60
C LYS A 399 -21.44 3.91 25.06
N LEU A 400 -20.34 3.70 24.35
CA LEU A 400 -19.67 4.78 23.62
C LEU A 400 -20.51 5.21 22.43
N SER A 401 -20.43 6.48 22.09
CA SER A 401 -20.99 7.04 20.86
C SER A 401 -20.15 6.67 19.64
N ILE A 402 -20.71 6.86 18.44
CA ILE A 402 -20.01 6.59 17.17
C ILE A 402 -18.74 7.46 17.01
N PRO A 403 -18.76 8.78 17.30
CA PRO A 403 -17.53 9.58 17.28
C PRO A 403 -16.47 9.07 18.27
N GLU A 404 -16.88 8.65 19.48
CA GLU A 404 -15.94 8.08 20.46
C GLU A 404 -15.35 6.75 19.99
N LEU A 405 -16.12 5.93 19.27
CA LEU A 405 -15.60 4.76 18.59
C LEU A 405 -14.53 5.16 17.56
N PHE A 406 -14.76 6.21 16.75
CA PHE A 406 -13.75 6.72 15.81
C PHE A 406 -12.48 7.23 16.51
N LEU A 407 -12.63 7.88 17.67
CA LEU A 407 -11.49 8.26 18.52
C LEU A 407 -10.70 7.03 18.97
N VAL A 408 -11.37 6.03 19.55
CA VAL A 408 -10.73 4.80 20.02
C VAL A 408 -9.99 4.09 18.88
N VAL A 409 -10.61 3.96 17.70
CA VAL A 409 -9.99 3.35 16.52
C VAL A 409 -8.77 4.16 16.07
N SER A 410 -8.83 5.49 16.11
CA SER A 410 -7.70 6.36 15.76
C SER A 410 -6.52 6.22 16.73
N LEU A 411 -6.79 6.06 18.02
CA LEU A 411 -5.78 5.79 19.04
C LEU A 411 -5.18 4.39 18.92
N LEU A 412 -6.01 3.37 18.63
CA LEU A 412 -5.53 2.03 18.31
C LEU A 412 -4.66 2.04 17.04
N ASN A 413 -5.00 2.86 16.04
CA ASN A 413 -4.19 3.03 14.83
C ASN A 413 -2.78 3.55 15.18
N ILE A 414 -2.64 4.46 16.14
CA ILE A 414 -1.33 4.89 16.64
C ILE A 414 -0.57 3.72 17.26
N ALA A 415 -1.22 2.96 18.15
CA ALA A 415 -0.59 1.85 18.86
C ALA A 415 -0.10 0.74 17.90
N VAL A 416 -0.98 0.29 17.00
CA VAL A 416 -0.68 -0.78 16.03
C VAL A 416 0.40 -0.35 15.04
N ASN A 417 0.30 0.84 14.46
CA ASN A 417 1.32 1.29 13.51
C ASN A 417 2.66 1.59 14.19
N THR A 418 2.67 2.10 15.43
CA THR A 418 3.90 2.24 16.22
C THR A 418 4.57 0.88 16.43
N TYR A 419 3.80 -0.17 16.71
CA TYR A 419 4.30 -1.53 16.80
C TYR A 419 4.86 -2.04 15.46
N ILE A 420 4.11 -1.91 14.36
CA ILE A 420 4.54 -2.37 13.03
C ILE A 420 5.83 -1.65 12.60
N PHE A 421 5.89 -0.33 12.71
CA PHE A 421 7.04 0.47 12.25
C PHE A 421 8.28 0.32 13.14
N ARG A 422 8.10 -0.04 14.42
CA ARG A 422 9.23 -0.43 15.27
C ARG A 422 9.82 -1.77 14.83
N ILE A 423 9.02 -2.72 14.38
CA ILE A 423 9.53 -4.04 14.00
C ILE A 423 10.07 -4.06 12.56
N VAL A 424 9.58 -3.17 11.69
CA VAL A 424 10.12 -2.97 10.33
C VAL A 424 10.65 -1.55 10.20
N PRO A 425 11.89 -1.28 10.64
CA PRO A 425 12.49 0.05 10.56
C PRO A 425 12.64 0.54 9.12
N GLU A 426 12.61 -0.37 8.13
CA GLU A 426 12.59 -0.05 6.71
C GLU A 426 11.47 0.93 6.37
N PHE A 427 10.25 0.76 6.90
CA PHE A 427 9.13 1.69 6.67
C PHE A 427 9.47 3.11 7.13
N THR A 428 9.98 3.24 8.36
CA THR A 428 10.33 4.53 8.95
C THR A 428 11.51 5.19 8.20
N MET A 429 12.54 4.42 7.86
CA MET A 429 13.69 4.93 7.10
C MET A 429 13.27 5.44 5.74
N ARG A 430 12.52 4.62 5.00
CA ARG A 430 12.02 4.97 3.66
C ARG A 430 11.09 6.17 3.73
N PHE A 431 10.24 6.27 4.75
CA PHE A 431 9.41 7.46 4.97
C PHE A 431 10.25 8.71 5.22
N MET A 432 11.26 8.64 6.10
CA MET A 432 12.15 9.78 6.35
C MET A 432 12.87 10.18 5.06
N ILE A 433 13.46 9.23 4.34
CA ILE A 433 14.13 9.48 3.06
C ILE A 433 13.17 10.13 2.06
N TRP A 434 11.98 9.57 1.90
CA TRP A 434 10.94 10.08 1.02
C TRP A 434 10.53 11.51 1.40
N LEU A 435 10.28 11.75 2.70
CA LEU A 435 9.92 13.07 3.23
C LEU A 435 11.03 14.09 2.96
N LEU A 436 12.29 13.77 3.29
CA LEU A 436 13.43 14.67 3.07
C LEU A 436 13.62 14.97 1.57
N SER A 437 13.53 13.94 0.72
CA SER A 437 13.71 14.04 -0.73
C SER A 437 12.57 14.73 -1.49
N HIS A 438 11.39 14.87 -0.90
CA HIS A 438 10.24 15.54 -1.54
C HIS A 438 9.89 16.89 -0.90
N SER A 439 10.20 17.10 0.39
CA SER A 439 9.88 18.35 1.10
C SER A 439 11.04 19.36 1.12
N MET A 440 12.30 18.89 1.15
CA MET A 440 13.46 19.77 1.35
C MET A 440 14.45 19.79 0.18
N TYR A 441 14.54 18.72 -0.59
CA TYR A 441 15.51 18.60 -1.69
C TYR A 441 14.78 18.28 -3.00
N ARG A 442 15.30 18.77 -4.12
CA ARG A 442 14.91 18.27 -5.45
C ARG A 442 16.08 17.44 -5.96
N VAL A 443 16.02 16.14 -5.72
CA VAL A 443 17.12 15.23 -6.06
C VAL A 443 17.01 14.80 -7.52
N GLU A 444 18.04 15.11 -8.31
CA GLU A 444 18.23 14.60 -9.66
C GLU A 444 19.22 13.44 -9.61
N HIS A 445 18.88 12.32 -10.25
CA HIS A 445 19.72 11.14 -10.30
C HIS A 445 20.32 11.01 -11.70
N ARG A 446 21.63 10.76 -11.78
CA ARG A 446 22.33 10.52 -13.05
C ARG A 446 23.17 9.25 -12.96
N ASN A 447 23.02 8.38 -13.96
CA ASN A 447 23.83 7.18 -14.17
C ASN A 447 23.79 6.13 -13.04
N LEU A 448 22.76 6.11 -12.19
CA LEU A 448 22.67 5.18 -11.06
C LEU A 448 22.49 3.72 -11.49
N GLU A 449 22.07 3.47 -12.73
CA GLU A 449 21.97 2.15 -13.36
C GLU A 449 23.30 1.38 -13.44
N VAL A 450 24.42 2.07 -13.24
CA VAL A 450 25.74 1.42 -13.18
C VAL A 450 25.96 0.63 -11.87
N ILE A 451 25.16 0.92 -10.83
CA ILE A 451 25.20 0.19 -9.57
C ILE A 451 24.57 -1.18 -9.79
N PRO A 452 25.29 -2.29 -9.54
CA PRO A 452 24.82 -3.61 -9.90
C PRO A 452 23.58 -4.00 -9.07
N ASP A 453 22.59 -4.58 -9.74
CA ASP A 453 21.36 -5.08 -9.09
C ASP A 453 21.64 -6.30 -8.18
N GLU A 454 22.73 -7.04 -8.42
CA GLU A 454 23.19 -8.17 -7.62
C GLU A 454 24.72 -8.17 -7.43
N GLY A 455 25.21 -8.86 -6.40
CA GLY A 455 26.65 -8.93 -6.09
C GLY A 455 27.18 -7.70 -5.35
N ALA A 456 28.43 -7.80 -4.87
CA ALA A 456 29.03 -6.77 -4.02
C ALA A 456 29.66 -5.64 -4.82
N ALA A 457 29.58 -4.43 -4.29
CA ALA A 457 30.33 -3.28 -4.76
C ALA A 457 30.62 -2.30 -3.62
N LEU A 458 31.75 -1.61 -3.73
CA LEU A 458 32.14 -0.54 -2.83
C LEU A 458 31.76 0.81 -3.45
N LEU A 459 30.83 1.53 -2.84
CA LEU A 459 30.43 2.88 -3.24
C LEU A 459 31.31 3.90 -2.52
N VAL A 460 31.88 4.83 -3.27
CA VAL A 460 32.79 5.86 -2.74
C VAL A 460 32.24 7.23 -3.07
N CYS A 461 31.95 8.06 -2.05
CA CYS A 461 31.31 9.37 -2.24
C CYS A 461 32.01 10.49 -1.47
N ASN A 462 31.86 11.73 -1.94
CA ASN A 462 32.20 12.94 -1.17
C ASN A 462 31.20 13.16 -0.01
N HIS A 463 31.65 13.87 1.04
CA HIS A 463 30.90 14.06 2.29
C HIS A 463 30.64 15.53 2.63
N VAL A 464 29.46 16.02 2.26
CA VAL A 464 29.07 17.43 2.34
C VAL A 464 28.12 17.71 3.51
N SER A 465 27.20 16.79 3.81
CA SER A 465 26.09 17.00 4.74
C SER A 465 25.79 15.79 5.62
N PHE A 466 25.12 16.01 6.76
CA PHE A 466 24.67 14.92 7.64
C PHE A 466 23.62 14.00 6.98
N VAL A 467 22.99 14.44 5.89
CA VAL A 467 21.95 13.68 5.17
C VAL A 467 22.46 12.94 3.93
N ASP A 468 23.77 12.99 3.64
CA ASP A 468 24.35 12.36 2.44
C ASP A 468 23.96 10.88 2.31
N ALA A 469 24.13 10.12 3.40
CA ALA A 469 23.78 8.70 3.44
C ALA A 469 22.28 8.44 3.20
N LEU A 470 21.40 9.35 3.66
CA LEU A 470 19.95 9.23 3.44
C LEU A 470 19.59 9.50 1.97
N LEU A 471 20.22 10.49 1.35
CA LEU A 471 20.00 10.81 -0.06
C LEU A 471 20.49 9.70 -0.97
N ILE A 472 21.69 9.18 -0.72
CA ILE A 472 22.25 8.04 -1.46
C ILE A 472 21.38 6.79 -1.25
N GLY A 473 21.02 6.47 0.00
CA GLY A 473 20.17 5.34 0.33
C GLY A 473 18.76 5.41 -0.27
N GLY A 474 18.23 6.62 -0.49
CA GLY A 474 16.96 6.81 -1.19
C GLY A 474 17.03 6.70 -2.69
N ALA A 475 18.16 7.09 -3.27
CA ALA A 475 18.35 7.09 -4.71
C ALA A 475 18.67 5.69 -5.25
N VAL A 476 19.45 4.91 -4.51
CA VAL A 476 19.88 3.56 -4.88
C VAL A 476 18.82 2.52 -4.53
N ARG A 477 18.55 1.59 -5.46
CA ARG A 477 17.46 0.59 -5.33
C ARG A 477 17.75 -0.45 -4.24
N ARG A 478 19.01 -0.82 -4.07
CA ARG A 478 19.46 -1.83 -3.11
C ARG A 478 19.80 -1.24 -1.74
N PRO A 479 19.62 -2.00 -0.64
CA PRO A 479 20.13 -1.60 0.67
C PRO A 479 21.64 -1.34 0.62
N ILE A 480 22.08 -0.26 1.26
CA ILE A 480 23.50 0.11 1.36
C ILE A 480 23.91 0.07 2.82
N ARG A 481 25.04 -0.58 3.10
CA ARG A 481 25.69 -0.60 4.41
C ARG A 481 26.64 0.60 4.51
N PHE A 482 26.16 1.67 5.13
CA PHE A 482 26.95 2.89 5.30
C PHE A 482 27.95 2.77 6.44
N VAL A 483 29.20 3.14 6.17
CA VAL A 483 30.21 3.32 7.23
C VAL A 483 30.02 4.71 7.85
N MET A 484 29.88 4.77 9.17
CA MET A 484 29.55 6.01 9.88
C MET A 484 30.28 6.14 11.22
N TYR A 485 30.46 7.37 11.68
CA TYR A 485 31.15 7.63 12.93
C TYR A 485 30.42 7.04 14.14
N TYR A 486 31.15 6.28 14.97
CA TYR A 486 30.56 5.45 16.03
C TYR A 486 29.79 6.24 17.10
N LYS A 487 30.14 7.50 17.38
CA LYS A 487 29.39 8.33 18.34
C LYS A 487 28.00 8.70 17.80
N ILE A 488 27.88 8.99 16.50
CA ILE A 488 26.59 9.24 15.85
C ILE A 488 25.76 7.96 15.83
N TYR A 489 26.42 6.82 15.53
CA TYR A 489 25.77 5.51 15.57
C TYR A 489 25.16 5.20 16.95
N ARG A 490 25.76 5.68 18.04
CA ARG A 490 25.30 5.46 19.43
C ARG A 490 24.26 6.47 19.93
N LEU A 491 23.83 7.45 19.12
CA LEU A 491 22.81 8.39 19.55
C LEU A 491 21.50 7.65 19.92
N PRO A 492 20.89 7.98 21.08
CA PRO A 492 19.65 7.35 21.50
C PRO A 492 18.54 7.60 20.45
N VAL A 493 17.59 6.65 20.34
CA VAL A 493 16.55 6.59 19.30
C VAL A 493 17.08 6.26 17.90
N LEU A 494 18.11 6.96 17.41
CA LEU A 494 18.68 6.74 16.07
C LEU A 494 19.52 5.46 15.99
N ASN A 495 20.13 5.02 17.10
CA ASN A 495 20.89 3.77 17.15
C ASN A 495 20.10 2.56 16.64
N PHE A 496 18.82 2.49 16.99
CA PHE A 496 17.95 1.41 16.56
C PHE A 496 17.78 1.38 15.04
N ILE A 497 17.64 2.57 14.44
CA ILE A 497 17.54 2.76 12.99
C ILE A 497 18.87 2.31 12.35
N PHE A 498 20.01 2.90 12.75
CA PHE A 498 21.31 2.59 12.15
C PHE A 498 21.68 1.11 12.26
N ARG A 499 21.41 0.48 13.41
CA ARG A 499 21.64 -0.96 13.62
C ARG A 499 20.82 -1.80 12.65
N THR A 500 19.55 -1.44 12.43
CA THR A 500 18.65 -2.21 11.55
C THR A 500 18.97 -1.99 10.07
N ALA A 501 19.46 -0.79 9.70
CA ALA A 501 19.99 -0.53 8.36
C ALA A 501 21.29 -1.30 8.07
N GLY A 502 21.91 -1.91 9.10
CA GLY A 502 23.20 -2.57 8.98
C GLY A 502 24.35 -1.58 8.83
N ALA A 503 24.20 -0.34 9.33
CA ALA A 503 25.28 0.65 9.31
C ALA A 503 26.49 0.16 10.12
N ILE A 504 27.68 0.55 9.68
CA ILE A 504 28.95 0.06 10.20
C ILE A 504 29.60 1.18 11.02
N PRO A 505 29.59 1.10 12.36
CA PRO A 505 30.24 2.10 13.20
C PRO A 505 31.76 2.01 13.05
N ILE A 506 32.40 3.14 12.77
CA ILE A 506 33.85 3.27 12.67
C ILE A 506 34.38 4.38 13.60
N ALA A 507 35.58 4.17 14.14
CA ALA A 507 36.35 5.16 14.89
C ALA A 507 37.67 5.44 14.17
N GLY A 508 38.35 6.54 14.50
CA GLY A 508 39.73 6.72 14.03
C GLY A 508 40.67 5.66 14.63
N ARG A 509 41.71 5.25 13.90
CA ARG A 509 42.69 4.24 14.37
C ARG A 509 43.32 4.59 15.73
N HIS A 510 43.59 5.86 15.96
CA HIS A 510 44.14 6.38 17.23
C HIS A 510 43.07 6.62 18.31
N GLU A 511 41.79 6.65 17.95
CA GLU A 511 40.69 6.91 18.87
C GLU A 511 40.22 5.61 19.54
N ASP A 512 39.98 4.56 18.75
CA ASP A 512 39.60 3.24 19.26
C ASP A 512 39.97 2.17 18.22
N ILE A 513 41.06 1.47 18.47
CA ILE A 513 41.58 0.43 17.57
C ILE A 513 40.62 -0.76 17.45
N GLN A 514 39.88 -1.10 18.51
CA GLN A 514 38.98 -2.25 18.48
C GLN A 514 37.75 -1.98 17.62
N ILE A 515 37.17 -0.78 17.71
CA ILE A 515 36.06 -0.36 16.84
C ILE A 515 36.54 -0.25 15.40
N TYR A 516 37.74 0.30 15.17
CA TYR A 516 38.36 0.39 13.85
C TYR A 516 38.50 -0.99 13.20
N GLU A 517 39.14 -1.95 13.87
CA GLU A 517 39.31 -3.31 13.34
C GLU A 517 37.98 -4.03 13.09
N LYS A 518 37.03 -3.93 14.04
CA LYS A 518 35.68 -4.51 13.88
C LYS A 518 34.94 -3.94 12.67
N ALA A 519 35.12 -2.66 12.36
CA ALA A 519 34.49 -2.03 11.20
C ALA A 519 34.99 -2.68 9.89
N PHE A 520 36.30 -2.88 9.73
CA PHE A 520 36.86 -3.54 8.53
C PHE A 520 36.42 -5.00 8.42
N THR A 521 36.42 -5.76 9.51
CA THR A 521 35.88 -7.12 9.52
C THR A 521 34.42 -7.15 9.06
N ARG A 522 33.60 -6.20 9.52
CA ARG A 522 32.18 -6.13 9.15
C ARG A 522 31.98 -5.70 7.69
N ILE A 523 32.82 -4.79 7.18
CA ILE A 523 32.84 -4.41 5.76
C ILE A 523 33.14 -5.63 4.90
N ALA A 524 34.23 -6.36 5.20
CA ALA A 524 34.62 -7.55 4.46
C ALA A 524 33.52 -8.63 4.50
N GLN A 525 32.86 -8.82 5.64
CA GLN A 525 31.71 -9.72 5.76
C GLN A 525 30.58 -9.34 4.79
N TYR A 526 30.10 -8.09 4.84
CA TYR A 526 29.00 -7.66 3.98
C TYR A 526 29.35 -7.75 2.49
N LEU A 527 30.57 -7.36 2.10
CA LEU A 527 31.01 -7.51 0.72
C LEU A 527 31.06 -8.98 0.30
N LYS A 528 31.49 -9.91 1.16
CA LYS A 528 31.45 -11.36 0.87
C LYS A 528 30.02 -11.89 0.77
N GLU A 529 29.07 -11.30 1.48
CA GLU A 529 27.64 -11.61 1.42
C GLU A 529 26.94 -10.99 0.19
N GLY A 530 27.67 -10.28 -0.69
CA GLY A 530 27.11 -9.69 -1.91
C GLY A 530 26.42 -8.34 -1.70
N GLU A 531 26.63 -7.69 -0.56
CA GLU A 531 25.98 -6.42 -0.20
C GLU A 531 26.74 -5.20 -0.75
N LEU A 532 26.04 -4.07 -0.85
CA LEU A 532 26.67 -2.78 -1.17
C LEU A 532 27.19 -2.14 0.11
N VAL A 533 28.45 -1.72 0.12
CA VAL A 533 29.03 -0.92 1.21
C VAL A 533 29.34 0.47 0.69
N CYS A 534 28.93 1.51 1.41
CA CYS A 534 29.25 2.89 1.05
C CYS A 534 30.16 3.53 2.08
N ILE A 535 31.23 4.18 1.60
CA ILE A 535 32.18 4.90 2.42
C ILE A 535 32.36 6.34 1.94
N PHE A 536 32.67 7.20 2.89
CA PHE A 536 33.04 8.60 2.69
C PHE A 536 34.53 8.75 3.05
N PRO A 537 35.47 8.62 2.10
CA PRO A 537 36.90 8.50 2.42
C PRO A 537 37.52 9.74 3.07
N GLU A 538 36.82 10.88 3.01
CA GLU A 538 37.16 12.13 3.70
C GLU A 538 37.24 11.95 5.22
N GLY A 539 36.45 11.03 5.80
CA GLY A 539 36.39 10.74 7.22
C GLY A 539 35.79 11.85 8.10
N LYS A 540 35.47 13.00 7.51
CA LYS A 540 34.82 14.16 8.14
C LYS A 540 34.01 14.93 7.10
N LEU A 541 32.99 15.64 7.55
CA LEU A 541 32.24 16.57 6.71
C LEU A 541 33.12 17.75 6.27
N THR A 542 32.92 18.23 5.04
CA THR A 542 33.55 19.46 4.57
C THR A 542 33.24 20.66 5.47
N ALA A 543 34.22 21.54 5.62
CA ALA A 543 34.14 22.76 6.43
C ALA A 543 33.88 24.02 5.59
N ASN A 544 34.12 23.97 4.28
CA ASN A 544 34.04 25.10 3.36
C ASN A 544 33.35 24.77 2.02
N GLY A 545 32.80 23.57 1.88
CA GLY A 545 32.18 23.07 0.65
C GLY A 545 33.16 22.41 -0.32
N GLU A 546 34.47 22.46 -0.03
CA GLU A 546 35.47 21.73 -0.82
C GLU A 546 35.69 20.31 -0.28
N MET A 547 36.00 19.40 -1.21
CA MET A 547 36.23 18.00 -0.87
C MET A 547 37.52 17.85 -0.06
N ASN A 548 37.48 17.12 1.04
CA ASN A 548 38.70 16.78 1.78
C ASN A 548 39.51 15.69 1.05
N GLU A 549 40.75 15.49 1.50
CA GLU A 549 41.60 14.41 1.04
C GLU A 549 41.02 13.02 1.37
N PHE A 550 41.07 12.12 0.39
CA PHE A 550 40.60 10.74 0.54
C PHE A 550 41.65 9.88 1.26
N ARG A 551 41.25 9.25 2.36
CA ARG A 551 42.15 8.42 3.18
C ARG A 551 42.29 6.99 2.65
N GLY A 552 43.39 6.33 3.02
CA GLY A 552 43.75 4.95 2.60
C GLY A 552 42.85 3.82 3.11
N GLY A 553 41.72 4.11 3.77
CA GLY A 553 40.77 3.07 4.19
C GLY A 553 40.23 2.25 3.02
N VAL A 554 40.09 2.88 1.84
CA VAL A 554 39.67 2.20 0.61
C VAL A 554 40.66 1.10 0.21
N THR A 555 41.96 1.41 0.23
CA THR A 555 43.03 0.46 -0.13
C THR A 555 42.95 -0.80 0.71
N ARG A 556 42.82 -0.65 2.04
CA ARG A 556 42.71 -1.79 2.96
C ARG A 556 41.48 -2.67 2.66
N ILE A 557 40.33 -2.07 2.35
CA ILE A 557 39.11 -2.84 2.03
C ILE A 557 39.33 -3.71 0.79
N LEU A 558 40.00 -3.15 -0.22
CA LEU A 558 40.17 -3.82 -1.52
C LEU A 558 41.30 -4.85 -1.51
N GLU A 559 42.31 -4.68 -0.66
CA GLU A 559 43.32 -5.72 -0.38
C GLU A 559 42.68 -6.97 0.24
N GLU A 560 41.70 -6.79 1.14
CA GLU A 560 41.02 -7.91 1.80
C GLU A 560 39.87 -8.50 0.97
N THR A 561 39.15 -7.64 0.25
CA THR A 561 37.96 -7.98 -0.55
C THR A 561 37.97 -7.22 -1.87
N PRO A 562 38.59 -7.79 -2.93
CA PRO A 562 38.58 -7.19 -4.25
C PRO A 562 37.15 -7.19 -4.83
N VAL A 563 36.54 -6.02 -4.91
CA VAL A 563 35.18 -5.82 -5.44
C VAL A 563 35.14 -4.59 -6.38
N PRO A 564 34.18 -4.50 -7.31
CA PRO A 564 33.99 -3.30 -8.12
C PRO A 564 33.82 -2.04 -7.24
N VAL A 565 34.52 -0.96 -7.60
CA VAL A 565 34.45 0.33 -6.89
C VAL A 565 33.72 1.34 -7.77
N ILE A 566 32.59 1.84 -7.28
CA ILE A 566 31.73 2.78 -8.01
C ILE A 566 31.82 4.16 -7.35
N PRO A 567 32.38 5.17 -8.03
CA PRO A 567 32.45 6.53 -7.52
C PRO A 567 31.08 7.20 -7.64
N LEU A 568 30.69 7.90 -6.58
CA LEU A 568 29.50 8.72 -6.49
C LEU A 568 29.88 10.17 -6.18
N ALA A 569 29.13 11.12 -6.70
CA ALA A 569 29.26 12.52 -6.34
C ALA A 569 27.91 13.13 -5.98
N LEU A 570 27.87 13.79 -4.83
CA LEU A 570 26.79 14.67 -4.40
C LEU A 570 27.14 16.12 -4.75
N GLN A 571 26.26 16.77 -5.50
CA GLN A 571 26.36 18.16 -5.94
C GLN A 571 25.25 19.00 -5.30
N GLY A 572 25.53 20.25 -4.93
CA GLY A 572 24.49 21.23 -4.57
C GLY A 572 24.02 21.17 -3.11
N LEU A 573 24.75 20.47 -2.23
CA LEU A 573 24.38 20.28 -0.82
C LEU A 573 24.96 21.34 0.10
N TRP A 574 26.02 22.05 -0.31
CA TRP A 574 26.59 23.14 0.47
C TRP A 574 25.61 24.32 0.59
N GLY A 575 25.50 24.89 1.79
CA GLY A 575 24.52 25.94 2.10
C GLY A 575 23.11 25.43 2.45
N SER A 576 22.89 24.11 2.44
CA SER A 576 21.65 23.51 2.98
C SER A 576 21.66 23.47 4.51
N PHE A 577 20.48 23.35 5.13
CA PHE A 577 20.30 23.32 6.59
C PHE A 577 21.19 22.28 7.32
N PHE A 578 21.41 21.13 6.68
CA PHE A 578 22.21 20.03 7.23
C PHE A 578 23.72 20.12 6.89
N SER A 579 24.15 21.15 6.18
CA SER A 579 25.56 21.43 5.94
C SER A 579 26.21 22.18 7.12
N ARG A 580 27.54 22.34 7.04
CA ARG A 580 28.33 23.15 7.98
C ARG A 580 28.45 24.62 7.58
N ASP A 581 27.72 25.08 6.56
CA ASP A 581 27.76 26.47 6.12
C ASP A 581 27.35 27.41 7.27
N PRO A 582 28.20 28.38 7.67
CA PRO A 582 27.86 29.36 8.70
C PRO A 582 26.68 30.27 8.33
N ASN A 583 26.36 30.41 7.03
CA ASN A 583 25.23 31.21 6.54
C ASN A 583 23.93 30.40 6.37
N LYS A 584 23.85 29.18 6.91
CA LYS A 584 22.65 28.35 6.81
C LYS A 584 21.47 28.98 7.55
N GLY A 585 20.28 28.93 6.94
CA GLY A 585 19.02 29.35 7.56
C GLY A 585 17.93 28.30 7.36
N PHE A 586 16.99 28.18 8.30
CA PHE A 586 15.91 27.18 8.26
C PHE A 586 15.06 27.27 6.98
N PHE A 587 14.85 28.49 6.46
CA PHE A 587 14.14 28.75 5.21
C PHE A 587 15.05 29.06 4.02
N HIS A 588 16.37 29.14 4.24
CA HIS A 588 17.32 29.36 3.15
C HIS A 588 17.49 28.05 2.39
N ARG A 589 17.22 28.08 1.08
CA ARG A 589 17.47 26.94 0.18
C ARG A 589 16.61 25.69 0.47
N ILE A 590 15.39 25.85 1.00
CA ILE A 590 14.35 24.80 0.88
C ILE A 590 14.12 24.53 -0.62
N TRP A 591 14.12 23.26 -1.05
CA TRP A 591 14.10 22.82 -2.46
C TRP A 591 15.40 23.04 -3.23
N SER A 592 16.54 22.96 -2.55
CA SER A 592 17.84 22.92 -3.22
C SER A 592 17.90 21.78 -4.24
N ARG A 593 18.38 22.09 -5.45
CA ARG A 593 18.69 21.07 -6.45
C ARG A 593 19.93 20.33 -5.99
N VAL A 594 19.76 19.06 -5.66
CA VAL A 594 20.85 18.15 -5.33
C VAL A 594 20.97 17.17 -6.47
N VAL A 595 22.18 16.95 -6.97
CA VAL A 595 22.41 15.91 -7.99
C VAL A 595 23.24 14.82 -7.38
N LEU A 596 22.76 13.57 -7.48
CA LEU A 596 23.56 12.39 -7.22
C LEU A 596 23.97 11.78 -8.56
N VAL A 597 25.27 11.72 -8.80
CA VAL A 597 25.86 11.19 -10.03
C VAL A 597 26.69 9.95 -9.68
N ALA A 598 26.49 8.85 -10.41
CA ALA A 598 27.40 7.72 -10.37
C ALA A 598 28.32 7.71 -11.59
N GLY A 599 29.60 7.36 -11.39
CA GLY A 599 30.57 7.12 -12.44
C GLY A 599 30.72 5.63 -12.75
N ALA A 600 31.41 5.33 -13.86
CA ALA A 600 31.77 3.95 -14.19
C ALA A 600 32.67 3.32 -13.11
N PRO A 601 32.64 1.98 -12.95
CA PRO A 601 33.56 1.29 -12.05
C PRO A 601 35.02 1.66 -12.35
N VAL A 602 35.79 1.97 -11.31
CA VAL A 602 37.18 2.41 -11.46
C VAL A 602 38.13 1.22 -11.43
N GLU A 603 38.92 1.05 -12.49
CA GLU A 603 40.04 0.10 -12.52
C GLU A 603 41.25 0.64 -11.73
N GLY A 604 41.94 -0.22 -10.98
CA GLY A 604 43.07 0.19 -10.12
C GLY A 604 42.73 1.31 -9.12
N PRO A 605 41.65 1.21 -8.33
CA PRO A 605 41.15 2.28 -7.48
C PRO A 605 42.11 2.62 -6.33
N THR A 606 42.89 3.70 -6.51
CA THR A 606 43.68 4.33 -5.44
C THR A 606 42.91 5.50 -4.82
N PRO A 607 43.18 5.89 -3.56
CA PRO A 607 42.52 7.03 -2.94
C PRO A 607 42.63 8.32 -3.77
N ALA A 608 43.82 8.60 -4.33
CA ALA A 608 44.06 9.77 -5.18
C ALA A 608 43.24 9.72 -6.48
N ARG A 609 43.21 8.56 -7.16
CA ARG A 609 42.43 8.39 -8.39
C ARG A 609 40.93 8.51 -8.13
N LEU A 610 40.44 7.94 -7.02
CA LEU A 610 39.03 8.06 -6.63
C LEU A 610 38.65 9.50 -6.30
N GLN A 611 39.54 10.24 -5.63
CA GLN A 611 39.31 11.66 -5.33
C GLN A 611 39.25 12.50 -6.62
N GLU A 612 40.11 12.23 -7.59
CA GLU A 612 40.08 12.88 -8.91
C GLU A 612 38.76 12.60 -9.63
N VAL A 613 38.38 11.32 -9.76
CA VAL A 613 37.14 10.92 -10.46
C VAL A 613 35.89 11.46 -9.75
N VAL A 614 35.82 11.38 -8.41
CA VAL A 614 34.69 11.96 -7.66
C VAL A 614 34.69 13.50 -7.78
N GLY A 615 35.87 14.13 -7.86
CA GLY A 615 36.03 15.55 -8.13
C GLY A 615 35.48 15.97 -9.49
N GLU A 616 35.80 15.22 -10.55
CA GLU A 616 35.26 15.41 -11.90
C GLU A 616 33.75 15.24 -11.93
N LEU A 617 33.24 14.18 -11.30
CA LEU A 617 31.80 13.91 -11.20
C LEU A 617 31.07 15.00 -10.42
N ARG A 618 31.67 15.57 -9.37
CA ARG A 618 31.09 16.69 -8.61
C ARG A 618 31.10 17.99 -9.43
N GLY A 619 32.18 18.22 -10.16
CA GLY A 619 32.43 19.47 -10.86
C GLY A 619 32.55 20.66 -9.90
N SER A 620 32.13 21.84 -10.38
CA SER A 620 32.17 23.11 -9.63
C SER A 620 30.97 23.33 -8.69
N VAL A 621 30.00 22.42 -8.70
CA VAL A 621 28.76 22.57 -7.95
C VAL A 621 28.95 22.02 -6.52
N ARG A 622 29.05 22.95 -5.56
CA ARG A 622 29.21 22.65 -4.12
C ARG A 622 27.89 22.27 -3.46
#